data_AF-A0A3L6EII7-F1
#
_entry.id   AF-A0A3L6EII7-F1
#
_cell.length_a   1.000
_cell.length_b   1.000
_cell.length_c   1.000
_cell.angle_alpha   90.00
_cell.angle_beta   90.00
_cell.angle_gamma   90.00
#
_symmetry.space_group_name_H-M   'P 1'
#
loop_
_entity.id
_entity.type
_entity.pdbx_description
1 polymer ?
#
loop_
_entity_poly.entity_id
_entity_poly.type
_entity_poly.pdbx_seq_one_letter_code
_entity_poly.pdbx_strand_id
1 'polypeptide(L)'
;MSSPWSPMSLEEEEEIQELDAEEQQDGEQPQQGDGLQQGSTAEARAQQTGKKRARSVANSSTKSEAKIKVEESAPGAATGVILSLRESLQDCKQSLASCQVELEAAKSEIEKWHSAFQSIPAVPSGTSPDPVSVVSYLSNLKSSEESLKEQLEKAKKREAAFIVTFAKREQEIAELKLDLVHLAVWIQGIAVTHKRTGPDKHQPHTCYAKNLVEEKEKKIKELQDNVAAVNFTPSSKLGKMLMAKCRTLQEENEEIGAMASEGKVAILQEELEAKELEVTRLKEETLSQKEGTQEAPAPAPAPVEEGDGAGNDLKPASDPLQVKLES
;
A
#
# COMPACT_ATOMS: atom_id res chain seq x y z
N MET A 1 -21.18 13.50 -6.32
CA MET A 1 -19.76 13.87 -6.15
C MET A 1 -18.97 12.62 -6.47
N SER A 2 -18.47 12.50 -7.71
CA SER A 2 -17.65 11.36 -8.11
C SER A 2 -16.22 11.59 -7.61
N SER A 3 -15.65 10.61 -6.92
CA SER A 3 -14.27 10.65 -6.45
C SER A 3 -13.30 10.84 -7.63
N PRO A 4 -12.32 11.75 -7.54
CA PRO A 4 -11.32 11.96 -8.60
C PRO A 4 -10.22 10.89 -8.63
N TRP A 5 -10.32 9.88 -7.76
CA TRP A 5 -9.33 8.84 -7.56
C TRP A 5 -9.97 7.51 -7.94
N SER A 6 -9.99 7.22 -9.24
CA SER A 6 -10.07 5.83 -9.67
C SER A 6 -8.65 5.27 -9.66
N PRO A 7 -8.40 4.09 -9.08
CA PRO A 7 -7.10 3.45 -9.19
C PRO A 7 -6.81 3.16 -10.67
N MET A 8 -5.63 3.60 -11.14
CA MET A 8 -5.17 3.40 -12.51
C MET A 8 -5.01 1.90 -12.83
N SER A 9 -5.21 1.52 -14.09
CA SER A 9 -4.98 0.15 -14.54
C SER A 9 -3.48 -0.18 -14.46
N LEU A 10 -3.14 -1.42 -14.13
CA LEU A 10 -1.75 -1.89 -14.04
C LEU A 10 -0.95 -1.63 -15.33
N GLU A 11 -1.64 -1.56 -16.47
CA GLU A 11 -1.05 -1.26 -17.78
C GLU A 11 -0.48 0.18 -17.87
N GLU A 12 -1.11 1.14 -17.19
CA GLU A 12 -0.63 2.54 -17.17
C GLU A 12 0.52 2.74 -16.17
N GLU A 13 0.60 1.92 -15.12
CA GLU A 13 1.75 1.91 -14.20
C GLU A 13 3.00 1.28 -14.85
N GLU A 14 2.81 0.29 -15.74
CA GLU A 14 3.90 -0.37 -16.48
C GLU A 14 4.48 0.53 -17.58
N GLU A 15 3.62 1.27 -18.32
CA GLU A 15 4.05 2.24 -19.36
C GLU A 15 4.87 3.41 -18.76
N ILE A 16 4.54 3.85 -17.53
CA ILE A 16 5.32 4.89 -16.83
C ILE A 16 6.67 4.36 -16.34
N GLN A 17 6.74 3.11 -15.87
CA GLN A 17 7.99 2.49 -15.42
C GLN A 17 8.95 2.23 -16.59
N GLU A 18 8.43 1.94 -17.79
CA GLU A 18 9.23 1.73 -18.99
C GLU A 18 9.84 3.04 -19.52
N LEU A 19 9.11 4.16 -19.43
CA LEU A 19 9.62 5.50 -19.78
C LEU A 19 10.71 6.00 -18.82
N ASP A 20 10.59 5.71 -17.51
CA ASP A 20 11.62 6.01 -16.50
C ASP A 20 12.93 5.21 -16.75
N ALA A 21 12.86 4.06 -17.43
CA ALA A 21 14.01 3.23 -17.77
C ALA A 21 14.72 3.67 -19.07
N GLU A 22 13.98 4.19 -20.05
CA GLU A 22 14.56 4.78 -21.27
C GLU A 22 15.25 6.14 -20.99
N GLU A 23 14.72 6.96 -20.08
CA GLU A 23 15.36 8.23 -19.69
C GLU A 23 16.69 8.04 -18.94
N GLN A 24 16.93 6.85 -18.35
CA GLN A 24 18.20 6.51 -17.71
C GLN A 24 19.29 6.03 -18.68
N GLN A 25 18.95 5.67 -19.93
CA GLN A 25 19.94 5.18 -20.90
C GLN A 25 20.56 6.27 -21.79
N ASP A 26 19.90 7.43 -21.94
CA ASP A 26 20.36 8.52 -22.83
C ASP A 26 21.02 9.71 -22.09
N GLY A 27 21.37 9.55 -20.81
CA GLY A 27 21.76 10.66 -19.93
C GLY A 27 23.22 10.74 -19.49
N GLU A 28 24.22 10.49 -20.35
CA GLU A 28 25.65 10.72 -20.02
C GLU A 28 26.32 11.73 -20.97
N GLN A 29 26.22 13.03 -20.68
CA GLN A 29 27.36 13.97 -20.68
C GLN A 29 26.95 15.39 -20.20
N PRO A 30 27.72 16.03 -19.29
CA PRO A 30 27.38 17.35 -18.77
C PRO A 30 27.98 18.46 -19.65
N GLN A 31 27.12 19.35 -20.17
CA GLN A 31 27.56 20.66 -20.67
C GLN A 31 27.32 21.73 -19.60
N GLN A 32 28.43 22.35 -19.21
CA GLN A 32 28.54 23.43 -18.25
C GLN A 32 27.99 24.72 -18.89
N GLY A 33 26.91 25.27 -18.33
CA GLY A 33 26.30 26.52 -18.76
C GLY A 33 25.90 27.36 -17.55
N ASP A 34 26.63 28.45 -17.35
CA ASP A 34 26.38 29.47 -16.33
C ASP A 34 25.04 30.19 -16.58
N GLY A 35 24.19 30.26 -15.55
CA GLY A 35 22.93 31.00 -15.60
C GLY A 35 22.23 31.06 -14.24
N LEU A 36 22.16 32.26 -13.69
CA LEU A 36 21.65 32.68 -12.38
C LEU A 36 20.47 31.85 -11.82
N GLN A 37 20.68 31.24 -10.65
CA GLN A 37 19.61 30.93 -9.70
C GLN A 37 19.61 31.97 -8.57
N GLN A 38 18.52 32.74 -8.48
CA GLN A 38 18.09 33.40 -7.25
C GLN A 38 16.85 32.66 -6.75
N GLY A 39 16.88 32.19 -5.50
CA GLY A 39 15.66 31.82 -4.78
C GLY A 39 15.78 30.57 -3.91
N SER A 40 16.19 30.79 -2.66
CA SER A 40 15.81 29.99 -1.48
C SER A 40 16.45 28.60 -1.29
N THR A 41 17.65 28.60 -0.72
CA THR A 41 18.11 27.55 0.22
C THR A 41 18.78 28.20 1.42
N ALA A 42 17.98 28.51 2.44
CA ALA A 42 18.47 28.88 3.76
C ALA A 42 18.36 27.70 4.72
N GLU A 43 18.95 26.55 4.38
CA GLU A 43 18.96 25.39 5.29
C GLU A 43 20.15 24.46 5.04
N ALA A 44 21.38 24.98 5.20
CA ALA A 44 22.58 24.15 5.27
C ALA A 44 23.75 24.89 5.95
N ARG A 45 23.60 25.32 7.22
CA ARG A 45 24.77 25.56 8.08
C ARG A 45 24.41 25.54 9.56
N ALA A 46 24.19 24.34 10.11
CA ALA A 46 24.05 24.16 11.54
C ALA A 46 24.65 22.83 12.01
N GLN A 47 25.93 22.58 11.75
CA GLN A 47 26.71 21.63 12.56
C GLN A 47 28.15 22.12 12.75
N GLN A 48 28.67 21.90 13.95
CA GLN A 48 29.98 22.24 14.51
C GLN A 48 30.18 23.65 15.09
N THR A 49 29.58 23.88 16.27
CA THR A 49 30.29 24.53 17.39
C THR A 49 29.93 23.88 18.73
N GLY A 50 29.95 22.55 18.79
CA GLY A 50 29.97 21.80 20.05
C GLY A 50 31.38 21.78 20.66
N LYS A 51 31.83 22.86 21.29
CA LYS A 51 33.00 22.83 22.19
C LYS A 51 32.62 23.41 23.55
N LYS A 52 32.25 22.46 24.43
CA LYS A 52 32.27 22.48 25.89
C LYS A 52 32.92 23.74 26.48
N ARG A 53 32.10 24.72 26.90
CA ARG A 53 32.56 25.72 27.86
C ARG A 53 32.55 25.05 29.23
N ALA A 54 33.68 24.43 29.56
CA ALA A 54 33.97 24.01 30.92
C ALA A 54 33.75 25.22 31.83
N ARG A 55 32.81 25.08 32.77
CA ARG A 55 32.57 26.04 33.84
C ARG A 55 33.78 25.99 34.76
N SER A 56 34.80 26.81 34.49
CA SER A 56 35.85 27.08 35.46
C SER A 56 35.27 28.07 36.48
N VAL A 57 34.75 27.54 37.57
CA VAL A 57 34.70 28.29 38.83
C VAL A 57 36.14 28.45 39.27
N ALA A 58 36.81 29.48 38.76
CA ALA A 58 38.09 29.90 39.28
C ALA A 58 37.81 30.60 40.61
N ASN A 59 37.87 29.80 41.67
CA ASN A 59 37.92 30.27 43.04
C ASN A 59 39.26 31.03 43.17
N SER A 60 39.27 32.35 42.92
CA SER A 60 40.46 33.18 43.15
C SER A 60 40.55 33.51 44.63
N SER A 61 40.76 32.48 45.46
CA SER A 61 41.29 32.66 46.80
C SER A 61 42.82 32.65 46.70
N THR A 62 43.38 33.77 46.22
CA THR A 62 44.80 34.05 46.44
C THR A 62 44.90 34.84 47.74
N LYS A 63 45.05 34.09 48.83
CA LYS A 63 45.52 34.63 50.10
C LYS A 63 46.97 35.07 49.91
N SER A 64 47.19 36.29 49.41
CA SER A 64 48.47 36.97 49.59
C SER A 64 48.43 37.65 50.95
N GLU A 65 48.97 36.95 51.97
CA GLU A 65 49.42 37.58 53.21
C GLU A 65 50.57 38.56 52.87
N ALA A 66 50.20 39.75 52.41
CA ALA A 66 51.10 40.89 52.40
C ALA A 66 51.07 41.48 53.82
N LYS A 67 52.11 41.16 54.59
CA LYS A 67 52.42 41.79 55.86
C LYS A 67 52.54 43.31 55.66
N ILE A 68 51.49 44.05 55.98
CA ILE A 68 51.49 45.52 55.98
C ILE A 68 52.38 45.95 57.15
N LYS A 69 53.65 46.20 56.83
CA LYS A 69 54.53 47.02 57.66
C LYS A 69 54.00 48.44 57.50
N VAL A 70 53.58 49.05 58.61
CA VAL A 70 53.16 50.44 58.70
C VAL A 70 54.36 51.30 58.31
N GLU A 71 54.42 51.64 57.02
CA GLU A 71 55.28 52.67 56.48
C GLU A 71 54.33 53.80 56.03
N GLU A 72 54.67 55.02 56.42
CA GLU A 72 53.88 56.23 56.30
C GLU A 72 53.38 56.41 54.85
N SER A 73 52.14 55.97 54.60
CA SER A 73 51.54 56.02 53.27
C SER A 73 51.30 57.48 52.91
N ALA A 74 52.06 57.97 51.92
CA ALA A 74 51.79 59.23 51.27
C ALA A 74 50.29 59.30 50.87
N PRO A 75 49.62 60.45 51.07
CA PRO A 75 48.17 60.58 50.91
C PRO A 75 47.65 60.12 49.53
N GLY A 76 48.48 60.17 48.49
CA GLY A 76 48.12 59.71 47.15
C GLY A 76 47.93 58.19 46.98
N ALA A 77 48.59 57.35 47.79
CA ALA A 77 48.49 55.89 47.64
C ALA A 77 47.14 55.35 48.17
N ALA A 78 46.69 55.86 49.33
CA ALA A 78 45.37 55.54 49.88
C ALA A 78 44.24 56.05 48.96
N THR A 79 44.40 57.25 48.38
CA THR A 79 43.45 57.78 47.39
C THR A 79 43.36 56.90 46.14
N GLY A 80 44.49 56.39 45.63
CA GLY A 80 44.50 55.48 44.47
C GLY A 80 43.72 54.18 44.73
N VAL A 81 43.92 53.55 45.89
CA VAL A 81 43.20 52.32 46.27
C VAL A 81 41.69 52.57 46.39
N ILE A 82 41.29 53.70 46.98
CA ILE A 82 39.87 54.07 47.11
C ILE A 82 39.22 54.26 45.73
N LEU A 83 39.92 54.88 44.77
CA LEU A 83 39.41 55.07 43.41
C LEU A 83 39.27 53.75 42.67
N SER A 84 40.29 52.87 42.71
CA SER A 84 40.21 51.55 42.07
C SER A 84 39.11 50.66 42.66
N LEU A 85 38.87 50.73 43.98
CA LEU A 85 37.77 50.01 44.61
C LEU A 85 36.40 50.58 44.19
N ARG A 86 36.27 51.90 44.04
CA ARG A 86 35.04 52.53 43.55
C ARG A 86 34.74 52.16 42.10
N GLU A 87 35.75 52.17 41.24
CA GLU A 87 35.66 51.73 39.85
C GLU A 87 35.25 50.26 39.77
N SER A 88 35.95 49.37 40.50
CA SER A 88 35.59 47.95 40.57
C SER A 88 34.19 47.69 41.13
N LEU A 89 33.75 48.45 42.14
CA LEU A 89 32.39 48.37 42.68
C LEU A 89 31.36 48.80 41.62
N GLN A 90 31.66 49.86 40.89
CA GLN A 90 30.80 50.37 39.83
C GLN A 90 30.70 49.37 38.66
N ASP A 91 31.81 48.77 38.25
CA ASP A 91 31.85 47.70 37.23
C ASP A 91 31.07 46.46 37.68
N CYS A 92 31.21 46.07 38.94
CA CYS A 92 30.44 44.97 39.52
C CYS A 92 28.94 45.27 39.51
N LYS A 93 28.55 46.52 39.78
CA LYS A 93 27.15 46.97 39.75
C LYS A 93 26.59 46.97 38.32
N GLN A 94 27.37 47.43 37.35
CA GLN A 94 27.01 47.40 35.93
C GLN A 94 26.84 45.95 35.44
N SER A 95 27.75 45.06 35.82
CA SER A 95 27.70 43.63 35.49
C SER A 95 26.49 42.94 36.11
N LEU A 96 26.15 43.28 37.36
CA LEU A 96 24.93 42.78 38.01
C LEU A 96 23.67 43.23 37.27
N ALA A 97 23.61 44.50 36.85
CA ALA A 97 22.49 45.02 36.06
C ALA A 97 22.36 44.30 34.70
N SER A 98 23.48 44.05 34.00
CA SER A 98 23.49 43.26 32.77
C SER A 98 22.98 41.84 33.00
N CYS A 99 23.48 41.18 34.06
CA CYS A 99 23.07 39.83 34.41
C CYS A 99 21.57 39.75 34.77
N GLN A 100 21.01 40.81 35.37
CA GLN A 100 19.58 40.89 35.64
C GLN A 100 18.76 41.00 34.35
N VAL A 101 19.20 41.80 33.38
CA VAL A 101 18.53 41.91 32.07
C VAL A 101 18.58 40.57 31.33
N GLU A 102 19.73 39.90 31.30
CA GLU A 102 19.89 38.57 30.70
C GLU A 102 19.01 37.52 31.39
N LEU A 103 18.87 37.58 32.72
CA LEU A 103 17.99 36.68 33.47
C LEU A 103 16.52 36.88 33.08
N GLU A 104 16.04 38.12 33.01
CA GLU A 104 14.66 38.40 32.60
C GLU A 104 14.42 38.02 31.12
N ALA A 105 15.40 38.22 30.24
CA ALA A 105 15.34 37.76 28.85
C ALA A 105 15.30 36.22 28.75
N ALA A 106 16.08 35.51 29.56
CA ALA A 106 16.05 34.05 29.60
C ALA A 106 14.70 33.52 30.13
N LYS A 107 14.12 34.18 31.14
CA LYS A 107 12.79 33.84 31.68
C LYS A 107 11.69 34.02 30.63
N SER A 108 11.69 35.12 29.89
CA SER A 108 10.68 35.36 28.85
C SER A 108 10.83 34.39 27.68
N GLU A 109 12.06 33.99 27.33
CA GLU A 109 12.28 32.94 26.32
C GLU A 109 11.76 31.58 26.82
N ILE A 110 12.01 31.21 28.08
CA ILE A 110 11.46 29.98 28.69
C ILE A 110 9.93 30.00 28.66
N GLU A 111 9.30 31.12 29.00
CA GLU A 111 7.85 31.28 28.96
C GLU A 111 7.30 31.12 27.54
N LYS A 112 7.96 31.73 26.55
CA LYS A 112 7.64 31.57 25.13
C LYS A 112 7.72 30.11 24.68
N TRP A 113 8.76 29.36 25.10
CA TRP A 113 8.85 27.92 24.83
C TRP A 113 7.72 27.15 25.52
N HIS A 114 7.38 27.46 26.77
CA HIS A 114 6.25 26.84 27.46
C HIS A 114 4.93 27.05 26.72
N SER A 115 4.64 28.26 26.23
CA SER A 115 3.45 28.53 25.41
C SER A 115 3.47 27.76 24.09
N ALA A 116 4.63 27.66 23.43
CA ALA A 116 4.78 26.89 22.20
C ALA A 116 4.56 25.39 22.41
N PHE A 117 4.95 24.83 23.55
CA PHE A 117 4.68 23.42 23.87
C PHE A 117 3.22 23.16 24.25
N GLN A 118 2.52 24.14 24.84
CA GLN A 118 1.09 24.02 25.13
C GLN A 118 0.20 24.04 23.88
N SER A 119 0.66 24.64 22.78
CA SER A 119 -0.08 24.64 21.52
C SER A 119 0.09 23.35 20.71
N ILE A 120 0.97 22.44 21.13
CA ILE A 120 1.18 21.16 20.45
C ILE A 120 0.00 20.21 20.77
N PRO A 121 -0.72 19.68 19.78
CA PRO A 121 -1.89 18.81 19.99
C PRO A 121 -1.60 17.52 20.79
N ALA A 122 -0.33 17.12 20.88
CA ALA A 122 0.12 15.89 21.53
C ALA A 122 0.20 15.95 23.06
N VAL A 123 0.02 17.13 23.69
CA VAL A 123 0.17 17.30 25.14
C VAL A 123 -1.21 17.53 25.80
N PRO A 124 -1.64 16.67 26.75
CA PRO A 124 -2.85 16.91 27.54
C PRO A 124 -2.74 18.24 28.30
N SER A 125 -3.77 19.08 28.20
CA SER A 125 -3.80 20.39 28.85
C SER A 125 -3.61 20.25 30.37
N GLY A 126 -2.55 20.88 30.91
CA GLY A 126 -2.31 20.97 32.36
C GLY A 126 -1.19 20.09 32.92
N THR A 127 -0.55 19.23 32.12
CA THR A 127 0.63 18.46 32.53
C THR A 127 1.92 19.01 31.91
N SER A 128 3.02 19.05 32.68
CA SER A 128 4.35 19.32 32.14
C SER A 128 4.68 18.23 31.11
N PRO A 129 4.96 18.58 29.85
CA PRO A 129 5.26 17.57 28.85
C PRO A 129 6.56 16.84 29.22
N ASP A 130 6.51 15.52 29.22
CA ASP A 130 7.68 14.67 29.41
C ASP A 130 8.68 14.91 28.26
N PRO A 131 9.95 15.27 28.54
CA PRO A 131 10.94 15.57 27.51
C PRO A 131 11.12 14.44 26.50
N VAL A 132 11.02 13.18 26.92
CA VAL A 132 11.17 12.02 26.03
C VAL A 132 10.00 11.94 25.04
N SER A 133 8.78 12.16 25.53
CA SER A 133 7.57 12.19 24.71
C SER A 133 7.60 13.29 23.64
N VAL A 134 8.06 14.50 23.99
CA VAL A 134 8.21 15.62 23.04
C VAL A 134 9.26 15.29 21.98
N VAL A 135 10.41 14.75 22.39
CA VAL A 135 11.48 14.36 21.45
C VAL A 135 11.00 13.26 20.51
N SER A 136 10.25 12.27 21.01
CA SER A 136 9.66 11.23 20.15
C SER A 136 8.67 11.81 19.15
N TYR A 137 7.79 12.73 19.58
CA TYR A 137 6.84 13.39 18.69
C TYR A 137 7.54 14.22 17.61
N LEU A 138 8.58 14.98 17.97
CA LEU A 138 9.39 15.75 17.02
C LEU A 138 10.13 14.84 16.03
N SER A 139 10.65 13.71 16.49
CA SER A 139 11.30 12.72 15.62
C SER A 139 10.29 12.14 14.63
N ASN A 140 9.09 11.79 15.09
CA ASN A 140 8.02 11.27 14.24
C ASN A 140 7.56 12.31 13.22
N LEU A 141 7.33 13.55 13.64
CA LEU A 141 7.01 14.67 12.75
C LEU A 141 8.08 14.89 11.70
N LYS A 142 9.36 14.82 12.08
CA LYS A 142 10.46 14.99 11.14
C LYS A 142 10.48 13.86 10.10
N SER A 143 10.27 12.63 10.55
CA SER A 143 10.19 11.47 9.64
C SER A 143 8.97 11.54 8.70
N SER A 144 7.82 12.03 9.19
CA SER A 144 6.62 12.17 8.36
C SER A 144 6.76 13.35 7.38
N GLU A 145 7.41 14.44 7.79
CA GLU A 145 7.76 15.55 6.90
C GLU A 145 8.67 15.08 5.77
N GLU A 146 9.71 14.31 6.08
CA GLU A 146 10.65 13.76 5.09
C GLU A 146 9.95 12.80 4.13
N SER A 147 9.07 11.93 4.65
CA SER A 147 8.25 11.04 3.83
C SER A 147 7.29 11.79 2.91
N LEU A 148 6.61 12.84 3.39
CA LEU A 148 5.73 13.67 2.57
C LEU A 148 6.48 14.43 1.50
N LYS A 149 7.69 14.92 1.80
CA LYS A 149 8.58 15.53 0.79
C LYS A 149 8.95 14.54 -0.31
N GLU A 150 9.28 13.29 0.05
CA GLU A 150 9.57 12.26 -0.94
C GLU A 150 8.35 11.95 -1.83
N GLN A 151 7.15 11.84 -1.24
CA GLN A 151 5.91 11.63 -2.02
C GLN A 151 5.60 12.81 -2.95
N LEU A 152 5.84 14.05 -2.49
CA LEU A 152 5.66 15.25 -3.30
C LEU A 152 6.59 15.23 -4.52
N GLU A 153 7.86 14.87 -4.33
CA GLU A 153 8.81 14.79 -5.45
C GLU A 153 8.46 13.67 -6.42
N LYS A 154 8.01 12.50 -5.94
CA LYS A 154 7.47 11.44 -6.79
C LYS A 154 6.24 11.90 -7.58
N ALA A 155 5.32 12.63 -6.94
CA ALA A 155 4.13 13.16 -7.60
C ALA A 155 4.48 14.19 -8.69
N LYS A 156 5.43 15.10 -8.43
CA LYS A 156 5.91 16.07 -9.42
C LYS A 156 6.55 15.40 -10.64
N LYS A 157 7.38 14.38 -10.43
CA LYS A 157 7.97 13.60 -11.53
C LYS A 157 6.89 12.92 -12.38
N ARG A 158 5.90 12.31 -11.73
CA ARG A 158 4.75 11.70 -12.42
C ARG A 158 3.92 12.73 -13.20
N GLU A 159 3.67 13.90 -12.62
CA GLU A 159 2.98 15.00 -13.30
C GLU A 159 3.75 15.45 -14.55
N ALA A 160 5.08 15.61 -14.44
CA ALA A 160 5.92 15.95 -15.58
C ALA A 160 5.86 14.89 -16.69
N ALA A 161 5.92 13.59 -16.33
CA ALA A 161 5.76 12.50 -17.28
C ALA A 161 4.40 12.56 -18.00
N PHE A 162 3.31 12.81 -17.27
CA PHE A 162 1.99 12.95 -17.88
C PHE A 162 1.89 14.14 -18.84
N ILE A 163 2.51 15.28 -18.51
CA ILE A 163 2.52 16.44 -19.41
C ILE A 163 3.19 16.07 -20.75
N VAL A 164 4.32 15.35 -20.71
CA VAL A 164 5.03 14.91 -21.92
C VAL A 164 4.18 13.94 -22.74
N THR A 165 3.60 12.91 -22.10
CA THR A 165 2.76 11.93 -22.78
C THR A 165 1.50 12.58 -23.38
N PHE A 166 0.89 13.52 -22.66
CA PHE A 166 -0.26 14.26 -23.15
C PHE A 166 0.09 15.11 -24.37
N ALA A 167 1.21 15.84 -24.34
CA ALA A 167 1.69 16.60 -25.49
C ALA A 167 1.94 15.71 -26.72
N LYS A 168 2.53 14.52 -26.51
CA LYS A 168 2.77 13.54 -27.59
C LYS A 168 1.46 13.02 -28.18
N ARG A 169 0.48 12.68 -27.34
CA ARG A 169 -0.86 12.23 -27.79
C ARG A 169 -1.61 13.36 -28.52
N GLU A 170 -1.49 14.60 -28.06
CA GLU A 170 -2.07 15.76 -28.75
C GLU A 170 -1.44 15.99 -30.13
N GLN A 171 -0.12 15.80 -30.26
CA GLN A 171 0.57 15.86 -31.55
C GLN A 171 0.07 14.77 -32.51
N GLU A 172 -0.03 13.52 -32.04
CA GLU A 172 -0.54 12.41 -32.86
C GLU A 172 -1.98 12.67 -33.34
N ILE A 173 -2.84 13.20 -32.46
CA ILE A 173 -4.20 13.61 -32.83
C ILE A 173 -4.17 14.70 -33.91
N ALA A 174 -3.24 15.65 -33.83
CA ALA A 174 -3.11 16.70 -34.84
C ALA A 174 -2.65 16.14 -36.19
N GLU A 175 -1.71 15.20 -36.20
CA GLU A 175 -1.25 14.50 -37.41
C GLU A 175 -2.38 13.70 -38.07
N LEU A 176 -3.13 12.90 -37.29
CA LEU A 176 -4.28 12.14 -37.78
C LEU A 176 -5.40 13.06 -38.33
N LYS A 177 -5.60 14.24 -37.73
CA LYS A 177 -6.53 15.25 -38.26
C LYS A 177 -6.08 15.77 -39.62
N LEU A 178 -4.77 16.00 -39.81
CA LEU A 178 -4.24 16.42 -41.11
C LEU A 178 -4.45 15.33 -42.18
N ASP A 179 -4.18 14.07 -41.85
CA ASP A 179 -4.41 12.95 -42.75
C ASP A 179 -5.88 12.81 -43.16
N LEU A 180 -6.79 12.99 -42.20
CA LEU A 180 -8.24 12.99 -42.46
C LEU A 180 -8.65 14.11 -43.43
N VAL A 181 -8.13 15.32 -43.23
CA VAL A 181 -8.38 16.45 -44.13
C VAL A 181 -7.79 16.18 -45.51
N HIS A 182 -6.57 15.66 -45.59
CA HIS A 182 -5.92 15.31 -46.85
C HIS A 182 -6.72 14.26 -47.63
N LEU A 183 -7.16 13.19 -46.96
CA LEU A 183 -7.99 12.15 -47.55
C LEU A 183 -9.35 12.72 -48.02
N ALA A 184 -9.98 13.59 -47.23
CA ALA A 184 -11.24 14.24 -47.63
C ALA A 184 -11.09 15.06 -48.91
N VAL A 185 -9.99 15.83 -49.04
CA VAL A 185 -9.66 16.57 -50.27
C VAL A 185 -9.42 15.62 -51.45
N TRP A 186 -8.70 14.52 -51.22
CA TRP A 186 -8.45 13.51 -52.25
C TRP A 186 -9.74 12.89 -52.78
N ILE A 187 -10.65 12.48 -51.89
CA ILE A 187 -11.97 11.94 -52.26
C ILE A 187 -12.78 12.98 -53.06
N GLN A 188 -12.78 14.24 -52.62
CA GLN A 188 -13.47 15.32 -53.31
C GLN A 188 -12.92 15.52 -54.74
N GLY A 189 -11.59 15.44 -54.92
CA GLY A 189 -10.94 15.49 -56.22
C GLY A 189 -11.39 14.35 -57.16
N ILE A 190 -11.50 13.13 -56.64
CA ILE A 190 -12.03 11.98 -57.39
C ILE A 190 -13.50 12.21 -57.77
N ALA A 191 -14.32 12.69 -56.85
CA ALA A 191 -15.73 12.96 -57.13
C ALA A 191 -15.91 14.04 -58.22
N VAL A 192 -15.10 15.11 -58.18
CA VAL A 192 -15.13 16.19 -59.19
C VAL A 192 -14.64 15.69 -60.55
N THR A 193 -13.57 14.90 -60.59
CA THR A 193 -13.08 14.30 -61.85
C THR A 193 -14.07 13.30 -62.44
N HIS A 194 -14.75 12.51 -61.60
CA HIS A 194 -15.81 11.59 -62.02
C HIS A 194 -16.99 12.30 -62.67
N LYS A 195 -17.42 13.43 -62.08
CA LYS A 195 -18.48 14.28 -62.66
C LYS A 195 -18.07 14.92 -63.99
N ARG A 196 -16.79 15.26 -64.17
CA ARG A 196 -16.30 16.02 -65.34
C ARG A 196 -16.04 15.18 -66.59
N THR A 197 -15.59 13.92 -66.45
CA THR A 197 -15.21 13.09 -67.60
C THR A 197 -16.22 12.00 -67.96
N GLY A 198 -17.37 11.97 -67.28
CA GLY A 198 -18.41 10.95 -67.44
C GLY A 198 -18.00 9.59 -66.84
N PRO A 199 -18.97 8.71 -66.55
CA PRO A 199 -18.74 7.43 -65.88
C PRO A 199 -17.88 6.45 -66.69
N ASP A 200 -17.90 6.58 -68.02
CA ASP A 200 -17.27 5.67 -68.97
C ASP A 200 -15.73 5.72 -68.96
N LYS A 201 -15.13 6.88 -68.64
CA LYS A 201 -13.67 7.07 -68.66
C LYS A 201 -12.97 6.73 -67.33
N HIS A 202 -13.72 6.53 -66.24
CA HIS A 202 -13.20 6.22 -64.90
C HIS A 202 -13.38 4.76 -64.47
N GLN A 203 -14.00 3.94 -65.32
CA GLN A 203 -14.15 2.51 -65.09
C GLN A 203 -12.85 1.82 -64.63
N PRO A 204 -11.66 2.07 -65.21
CA PRO A 204 -10.43 1.42 -64.74
C PRO A 204 -10.02 1.86 -63.32
N HIS A 205 -10.20 3.12 -62.95
CA HIS A 205 -9.90 3.61 -61.59
C HIS A 205 -10.89 3.07 -60.55
N THR A 206 -12.17 3.00 -60.90
CA THR A 206 -13.20 2.39 -60.04
C THR A 206 -12.97 0.89 -59.88
N CYS A 207 -12.57 0.18 -60.94
CA CYS A 207 -12.20 -1.23 -60.88
C CYS A 207 -10.93 -1.46 -60.04
N TYR A 208 -9.91 -0.61 -60.18
CA TYR A 208 -8.71 -0.67 -59.35
C TYR A 208 -9.02 -0.41 -57.87
N ALA A 209 -9.85 0.59 -57.57
CA ALA A 209 -10.30 0.88 -56.21
C ALA A 209 -11.11 -0.28 -55.63
N LYS A 210 -12.01 -0.89 -56.41
CA LYS A 210 -12.74 -2.10 -55.99
C LYS A 210 -11.82 -3.28 -55.71
N ASN A 211 -10.86 -3.56 -56.60
CA ASN A 211 -9.88 -4.63 -56.39
C ASN A 211 -8.99 -4.36 -55.17
N LEU A 212 -8.59 -3.10 -54.95
CA LEU A 212 -7.78 -2.72 -53.79
C LEU A 212 -8.59 -2.81 -52.48
N VAL A 213 -9.87 -2.43 -52.50
CA VAL A 213 -10.78 -2.64 -51.36
C VAL A 213 -10.94 -4.12 -51.08
N GLU A 214 -11.19 -4.94 -52.11
CA GLU A 214 -11.31 -6.39 -51.98
C GLU A 214 -10.02 -7.05 -51.45
N GLU A 215 -8.85 -6.59 -51.90
CA GLU A 215 -7.55 -7.05 -51.40
C GLU A 215 -7.33 -6.68 -49.93
N LYS A 216 -7.66 -5.44 -49.54
CA LYS A 216 -7.55 -4.97 -48.15
C LYS A 216 -8.56 -5.65 -47.23
N GLU A 217 -9.78 -5.88 -47.69
CA GLU A 217 -10.79 -6.67 -46.96
C GLU A 217 -10.33 -8.10 -46.75
N LYS A 218 -9.71 -8.72 -47.77
CA LYS A 218 -9.07 -10.03 -47.63
C LYS A 218 -7.92 -10.00 -46.60
N LYS A 219 -7.10 -8.95 -46.59
CA LYS A 219 -6.00 -8.80 -45.63
C LYS A 219 -6.51 -8.55 -44.21
N ILE A 220 -7.58 -7.77 -44.04
CA ILE A 220 -8.26 -7.57 -42.75
C ILE A 220 -8.79 -8.91 -42.24
N LYS A 221 -9.44 -9.69 -43.09
CA LYS A 221 -9.94 -11.02 -42.74
C LYS A 221 -8.80 -11.97 -42.34
N GLU A 222 -7.70 -11.99 -43.10
CA GLU A 222 -6.51 -12.79 -42.78
C GLU A 222 -5.88 -12.37 -41.45
N LEU A 223 -5.78 -11.07 -41.16
CA LEU A 223 -5.26 -10.56 -39.90
C LEU A 223 -6.22 -10.85 -38.73
N GLN A 224 -7.53 -10.74 -38.93
CA GLN A 224 -8.52 -11.15 -37.93
C GLN A 224 -8.45 -12.66 -37.64
N ASP A 225 -8.29 -13.49 -38.68
CA ASP A 225 -8.11 -14.93 -38.55
C ASP A 225 -6.79 -15.26 -37.84
N ASN A 226 -5.71 -14.55 -38.14
CA ASN A 226 -4.42 -14.69 -37.46
C ASN A 226 -4.49 -14.24 -36.00
N VAL A 227 -5.14 -13.11 -35.70
CA VAL A 227 -5.38 -12.66 -34.31
C VAL A 227 -6.24 -13.67 -33.57
N ALA A 228 -7.29 -14.22 -34.19
CA ALA A 228 -8.10 -15.30 -33.62
C ALA A 228 -7.34 -16.63 -33.46
N ALA A 229 -6.27 -16.84 -34.25
CA ALA A 229 -5.39 -18.00 -34.16
C ALA A 229 -4.31 -17.82 -33.08
N VAL A 230 -3.80 -16.59 -32.88
CA VAL A 230 -2.80 -16.25 -31.85
C VAL A 230 -3.45 -16.05 -30.48
N ASN A 231 -4.67 -15.54 -30.43
CA ASN A 231 -5.47 -15.47 -29.21
C ASN A 231 -6.08 -16.84 -28.90
N PHE A 232 -5.96 -17.27 -27.65
CA PHE A 232 -6.58 -18.51 -27.21
C PHE A 232 -8.11 -18.41 -27.29
N THR A 233 -8.70 -19.07 -28.30
CA THR A 233 -10.15 -19.21 -28.42
C THR A 233 -10.55 -20.67 -28.14
N PRO A 234 -11.61 -20.94 -27.36
CA PRO A 234 -12.07 -22.31 -27.06
C PRO A 234 -12.38 -23.15 -28.31
N SER A 235 -12.61 -22.50 -29.46
CA SER A 235 -12.92 -23.11 -30.75
C SER A 235 -11.69 -23.35 -31.65
N SER A 236 -10.52 -22.79 -31.34
CA SER A 236 -9.28 -23.01 -32.09
C SER A 236 -8.79 -24.45 -31.96
N LYS A 237 -7.90 -24.91 -32.85
CA LYS A 237 -7.36 -26.29 -32.76
C LYS A 237 -6.63 -26.53 -31.44
N LEU A 238 -5.85 -25.55 -30.97
CA LEU A 238 -5.16 -25.60 -29.68
C LEU A 238 -6.16 -25.45 -28.52
N GLY A 239 -7.15 -24.56 -28.66
CA GLY A 239 -8.21 -24.37 -27.66
C GLY A 239 -9.07 -25.61 -27.44
N LYS A 240 -9.48 -26.28 -28.52
CA LYS A 240 -10.20 -27.55 -28.49
C LYS A 240 -9.39 -28.65 -27.81
N MET A 241 -8.08 -28.71 -28.08
CA MET A 241 -7.18 -29.68 -27.45
C MET A 241 -7.04 -29.42 -25.95
N LEU A 242 -6.86 -28.15 -25.54
CA LEU A 242 -6.80 -27.78 -24.13
C LEU A 242 -8.13 -28.09 -23.43
N MET A 243 -9.27 -27.73 -24.03
CA MET A 243 -10.59 -28.02 -23.47
C MET A 243 -10.87 -29.52 -23.37
N ALA A 244 -10.40 -30.33 -24.33
CA ALA A 244 -10.46 -31.78 -24.23
C ALA A 244 -9.61 -32.29 -23.06
N LYS A 245 -8.39 -31.77 -22.90
CA LYS A 245 -7.51 -32.13 -21.78
C LYS A 245 -8.11 -31.71 -20.43
N CYS A 246 -8.72 -30.53 -20.33
CA CYS A 246 -9.42 -30.10 -19.11
C CYS A 246 -10.60 -31.02 -18.79
N ARG A 247 -11.39 -31.45 -19.79
CA ARG A 247 -12.47 -32.42 -19.58
C ARG A 247 -11.95 -33.76 -19.06
N THR A 248 -10.90 -34.30 -19.67
CA THR A 248 -10.29 -35.56 -19.21
C THR A 248 -9.74 -35.44 -17.79
N LEU A 249 -9.05 -34.34 -17.46
CA LEU A 249 -8.57 -34.12 -16.08
C LEU A 249 -9.72 -33.94 -15.08
N GLN A 250 -10.83 -33.34 -15.50
CA GLN A 250 -12.03 -33.20 -14.67
C GLN A 250 -12.65 -34.58 -14.39
N GLU A 251 -12.79 -35.42 -15.43
CA GLU A 251 -13.29 -36.80 -15.34
C GLU A 251 -12.39 -37.65 -14.42
N GLU A 252 -11.06 -37.58 -14.58
CA GLU A 252 -10.10 -38.28 -13.72
C GLU A 252 -10.21 -37.84 -12.25
N ASN A 253 -10.38 -36.53 -12.01
CA ASN A 253 -10.55 -36.01 -10.64
C ASN A 253 -11.88 -36.47 -10.01
N GLU A 254 -12.95 -36.50 -10.80
CA GLU A 254 -14.26 -37.02 -10.38
C GLU A 254 -14.17 -38.53 -10.09
N GLU A 255 -13.45 -39.29 -10.90
CA GLU A 255 -13.21 -40.73 -10.69
C GLU A 255 -12.35 -40.98 -9.44
N ILE A 256 -11.30 -40.19 -9.20
CA ILE A 256 -10.50 -40.26 -7.98
C ILE A 256 -11.37 -39.95 -6.74
N GLY A 257 -12.22 -38.92 -6.83
CA GLY A 257 -13.16 -38.58 -5.77
C GLY A 257 -14.18 -39.70 -5.53
N ALA A 258 -14.69 -40.30 -6.60
CA ALA A 258 -15.60 -41.45 -6.53
C ALA A 258 -14.93 -42.66 -5.88
N MET A 259 -13.74 -43.07 -6.36
CA MET A 259 -12.96 -44.17 -5.79
C MET A 259 -12.60 -43.94 -4.32
N ALA A 260 -12.27 -42.70 -3.93
CA ALA A 260 -12.01 -42.37 -2.53
C ALA A 260 -13.28 -42.50 -1.66
N SER A 261 -14.44 -42.09 -2.20
CA SER A 261 -15.72 -42.22 -1.50
C SER A 261 -16.20 -43.68 -1.43
N GLU A 262 -16.03 -44.45 -2.50
CA GLU A 262 -16.36 -45.87 -2.57
C GLU A 262 -15.45 -46.69 -1.65
N GLY A 263 -14.15 -46.39 -1.62
CA GLY A 263 -13.21 -46.99 -0.68
C GLY A 263 -13.60 -46.70 0.78
N LYS A 264 -14.08 -45.50 1.09
CA LYS A 264 -14.60 -45.16 2.42
C LYS A 264 -15.88 -45.93 2.76
N VAL A 265 -16.77 -46.12 1.79
CA VAL A 265 -17.99 -46.94 1.97
C VAL A 265 -17.64 -48.40 2.21
N ALA A 266 -16.68 -48.96 1.46
CA ALA A 266 -16.24 -50.35 1.63
C ALA A 266 -15.66 -50.62 3.02
N ILE A 267 -14.84 -49.72 3.56
CA ILE A 267 -14.30 -49.84 4.92
C ILE A 267 -15.43 -49.79 5.97
N LEU A 268 -16.39 -48.87 5.82
CA LEU A 268 -17.54 -48.79 6.72
C LEU A 268 -18.44 -50.02 6.63
N GLN A 269 -18.56 -50.63 5.46
CA GLN A 269 -19.31 -51.87 5.25
C GLN A 269 -18.63 -53.04 5.98
N GLU A 270 -17.31 -53.16 5.87
CA GLU A 270 -16.52 -54.17 6.60
C GLU A 270 -16.64 -53.98 8.12
N GLU A 271 -16.55 -52.74 8.61
CA GLU A 271 -16.78 -52.43 10.03
C GLU A 271 -18.20 -52.80 10.48
N LEU A 272 -19.21 -52.56 9.64
CA LEU A 272 -20.60 -52.91 9.93
C LEU A 272 -20.77 -54.44 10.05
N GLU A 273 -20.27 -55.20 9.08
CA GLU A 273 -20.32 -56.68 9.11
C GLU A 273 -19.59 -57.26 10.34
N ALA A 274 -18.43 -56.68 10.70
CA ALA A 274 -17.72 -57.06 11.92
C ALA A 274 -18.55 -56.79 13.18
N LYS A 275 -19.28 -55.66 13.23
CA LYS A 275 -20.20 -55.35 14.34
C LYS A 275 -21.40 -56.29 14.36
N GLU A 276 -21.94 -56.68 13.21
CA GLU A 276 -23.04 -57.65 13.13
C GLU A 276 -22.61 -59.04 13.60
N LEU A 277 -21.39 -59.48 13.27
CA LEU A 277 -20.80 -60.71 13.81
C LEU A 277 -20.64 -60.66 15.32
N GLU A 278 -20.20 -59.53 15.87
CA GLU A 278 -20.11 -59.37 17.33
C GLU A 278 -21.49 -59.36 18.00
N VAL A 279 -22.49 -58.72 17.39
CA VAL A 279 -23.87 -58.74 17.89
C VAL A 279 -24.46 -60.15 17.85
N THR A 280 -24.22 -60.91 16.79
CA THR A 280 -24.68 -62.31 16.70
C THR A 280 -23.95 -63.19 17.71
N ARG A 281 -22.64 -63.04 17.89
CA ARG A 281 -21.87 -63.73 18.94
C ARG A 281 -22.43 -63.45 20.34
N LEU A 282 -22.71 -62.19 20.67
CA LEU A 282 -23.33 -61.81 21.95
C LEU A 282 -24.74 -62.39 22.09
N LYS A 283 -25.53 -62.43 21.02
CA LYS A 283 -26.85 -63.09 21.03
C LYS A 283 -26.73 -64.59 21.29
N GLU A 284 -25.78 -65.29 20.68
CA GLU A 284 -25.53 -66.72 20.93
C GLU A 284 -25.01 -66.99 22.35
N GLU A 285 -24.14 -66.11 22.87
CA GLU A 285 -23.66 -66.16 24.26
C GLU A 285 -24.81 -65.97 25.26
N THR A 286 -25.70 -64.99 25.01
CA THR A 286 -26.91 -64.80 25.83
C THR A 286 -27.91 -65.93 25.71
N LEU A 287 -28.01 -66.59 24.54
CA LEU A 287 -28.85 -67.78 24.35
C LEU A 287 -28.27 -69.00 25.10
N SER A 288 -26.95 -69.20 25.06
CA SER A 288 -26.26 -70.26 25.81
C SER A 288 -26.35 -70.06 27.33
N GLN A 289 -26.34 -68.82 27.80
CA GLN A 289 -26.63 -68.51 29.22
C GLN A 289 -28.10 -68.82 29.58
N LYS A 290 -29.02 -68.79 28.61
CA LYS A 290 -30.43 -69.12 28.78
C LYS A 290 -30.68 -70.65 28.75
N GLU A 291 -29.92 -71.42 27.97
CA GLU A 291 -30.00 -72.89 27.91
C GLU A 291 -29.39 -73.60 29.13
N GLY A 292 -28.60 -72.90 29.96
CA GLY A 292 -28.08 -73.42 31.24
C GLY A 292 -29.08 -73.44 32.41
N THR A 293 -30.32 -72.98 32.23
CA THR A 293 -31.37 -73.02 33.27
C THR A 293 -32.48 -74.00 32.90
N GLN A 294 -32.28 -75.20 33.43
CA GLN A 294 -33.09 -76.42 33.49
C GLN A 294 -34.63 -76.33 33.31
N GLU A 295 -35.10 -77.34 32.58
CA GLU A 295 -36.45 -77.87 32.37
C GLU A 295 -37.23 -78.23 33.68
N ALA A 296 -38.51 -77.81 33.76
CA ALA A 296 -39.73 -78.44 34.37
C ALA A 296 -40.32 -77.89 35.70
N PRO A 297 -41.65 -78.02 35.98
CA PRO A 297 -42.83 -78.25 35.11
C PRO A 297 -44.13 -77.43 35.45
N ALA A 298 -45.16 -77.64 34.61
CA ALA A 298 -46.63 -77.55 34.84
C ALA A 298 -47.38 -76.23 34.51
N PRO A 299 -48.74 -76.24 34.37
CA PRO A 299 -49.55 -76.76 33.26
C PRO A 299 -50.46 -75.69 32.60
N ALA A 300 -51.13 -76.05 31.50
CA ALA A 300 -52.15 -75.28 30.77
C ALA A 300 -53.41 -74.95 31.62
N PRO A 301 -54.43 -74.14 31.18
CA PRO A 301 -54.69 -73.59 29.83
C PRO A 301 -55.20 -72.12 29.74
N ALA A 302 -54.96 -71.49 28.56
CA ALA A 302 -55.82 -70.62 27.72
C ALA A 302 -56.71 -69.48 28.31
N PRO A 303 -57.23 -68.56 27.46
CA PRO A 303 -56.67 -67.84 26.31
C PRO A 303 -56.86 -66.30 26.53
N VAL A 304 -57.01 -65.54 25.44
CA VAL A 304 -57.64 -64.21 25.29
C VAL A 304 -56.80 -62.92 25.36
N GLU A 305 -56.72 -62.33 24.15
CA GLU A 305 -56.99 -60.93 23.78
C GLU A 305 -55.81 -59.95 23.65
N GLU A 306 -55.72 -59.46 22.42
CA GLU A 306 -54.94 -58.35 21.94
C GLU A 306 -55.40 -57.02 22.56
N GLY A 307 -54.45 -56.09 22.65
CA GLY A 307 -54.68 -54.69 22.30
C GLY A 307 -55.36 -53.82 23.35
N ASP A 308 -54.57 -53.01 24.06
CA ASP A 308 -54.62 -51.54 23.86
C ASP A 308 -53.59 -50.81 24.74
N GLY A 309 -53.13 -49.66 24.25
CA GLY A 309 -52.98 -48.50 25.14
C GLY A 309 -51.59 -48.09 25.63
N ALA A 310 -50.97 -47.21 24.84
CA ALA A 310 -50.52 -45.87 25.26
C ALA A 310 -49.17 -45.62 25.97
N GLY A 311 -48.49 -44.59 25.46
CA GLY A 311 -47.53 -43.74 26.17
C GLY A 311 -46.08 -44.06 25.82
N ASN A 312 -45.22 -43.15 25.37
CA ASN A 312 -45.26 -41.71 25.48
C ASN A 312 -44.37 -41.06 24.43
N ASP A 313 -44.78 -39.84 24.10
CA ASP A 313 -44.06 -38.74 23.48
C ASP A 313 -42.54 -38.72 23.68
N LEU A 314 -41.84 -38.28 22.63
CA LEU A 314 -41.10 -37.02 22.64
C LEU A 314 -40.56 -36.71 21.23
N LYS A 315 -41.24 -35.79 20.55
CA LYS A 315 -40.62 -34.84 19.61
C LYS A 315 -40.32 -33.57 20.43
N PRO A 316 -39.29 -32.75 20.11
CA PRO A 316 -39.51 -31.76 19.04
C PRO A 316 -38.25 -31.35 18.24
N ALA A 317 -38.51 -30.67 17.12
CA ALA A 317 -37.70 -29.61 16.49
C ALA A 317 -36.34 -29.99 15.87
N SER A 318 -35.85 -29.40 14.79
CA SER A 318 -36.37 -28.45 13.80
C SER A 318 -35.34 -28.37 12.66
N ASP A 319 -35.86 -28.16 11.45
CA ASP A 319 -35.30 -27.50 10.25
C ASP A 319 -34.06 -28.03 9.47
N PRO A 320 -34.18 -28.15 8.13
CA PRO A 320 -33.06 -28.25 7.19
C PRO A 320 -32.69 -26.86 6.62
N LEU A 321 -31.43 -26.45 6.79
CA LEU A 321 -30.91 -25.26 6.12
C LEU A 321 -30.53 -25.57 4.67
N GLN A 322 -31.25 -24.89 3.78
CA GLN A 322 -30.93 -24.68 2.37
C GLN A 322 -29.61 -23.89 2.26
N VAL A 323 -28.66 -24.37 1.45
CA VAL A 323 -27.51 -23.57 1.04
C VAL A 323 -27.80 -23.01 -0.34
N LYS A 324 -27.85 -21.69 -0.38
CA LYS A 324 -28.11 -20.82 -1.52
C LYS A 324 -26.84 -20.76 -2.39
N LEU A 325 -27.00 -21.13 -3.67
CA LEU A 325 -26.06 -20.82 -4.74
C LEU A 325 -26.39 -19.40 -5.23
N GLU A 326 -25.47 -18.46 -5.02
CA GLU A 326 -25.46 -17.18 -5.74
C GLU A 326 -24.53 -17.30 -6.95
N SER A 327 -25.06 -16.88 -8.11
CA SER A 327 -24.34 -16.35 -9.27
C SER A 327 -24.53 -14.84 -9.29
#